data_AF-A0A0S7X7Y2-F1
#
_entry.id   AF-A0A0S7X7Y2-F1
#
_cell.length_a   1.000
_cell.length_b   1.000
_cell.length_c   1.000
_cell.angle_alpha   90.00
_cell.angle_beta   90.00
_cell.angle_gamma   90.00
#
_symmetry.space_group_name_H-M   'P 1'
#
loop_
_entity.id
_entity.type
_entity.pdbx_description
1 polymer ?
#
loop_
_entity_poly.entity_id
_entity_poly.type
_entity_poly.pdbx_seq_one_letter_code
_entity_poly.pdbx_strand_id
1 'polypeptide(L)'
;MILEDGNETQYPRARIYEPGGISPIATLDLDHQVDGRYESSWTPSAVGAFSAHFIVYSDAAHTIENIVYSREVEQIFASASDVDDLAAAIVRLLGLSHENTYIDNTDFDAFGQLISSRIRLYDSKANAQAATDGGSETVGLIAVYTMTADYEGAGRLKSYRYVRDA
;
A
#
# COMPACT_ATOMS: atom_id res chain seq x y z
N MET A 1 -1.05 -12.81 19.23
CA MET A 1 -0.05 -13.79 19.70
C MET A 1 -0.81 -14.89 20.40
N ILE A 2 -0.50 -16.16 20.13
CA ILE A 2 -1.25 -17.32 20.62
C ILE A 2 -0.25 -18.36 21.15
N LEU A 3 -0.52 -18.91 22.34
CA LEU A 3 0.14 -20.09 22.89
C LEU A 3 -0.94 -21.12 23.25
N GLU A 4 -0.91 -22.33 22.69
CA GLU A 4 -1.89 -23.40 22.95
C GLU A 4 -1.21 -24.59 23.66
N ASP A 5 -1.61 -24.92 24.89
CA ASP A 5 -0.96 -26.00 25.67
C ASP A 5 -1.88 -26.94 26.47
N GLY A 6 -3.19 -26.67 26.55
CA GLY A 6 -4.15 -27.49 27.30
C GLY A 6 -4.07 -27.39 28.83
N ASN A 7 -3.19 -26.56 29.39
CA ASN A 7 -3.00 -26.38 30.83
C ASN A 7 -3.44 -24.97 31.28
N GLU A 8 -4.52 -24.91 32.05
CA GLU A 8 -5.16 -23.64 32.46
C GLU A 8 -4.51 -22.96 33.68
N THR A 9 -3.44 -23.54 34.24
CA THR A 9 -2.80 -23.08 35.48
C THR A 9 -1.49 -22.31 35.26
N GLN A 10 -1.20 -21.96 34.02
CA GLN A 10 0.02 -21.25 33.64
C GLN A 10 -0.21 -19.75 33.51
N TYR A 11 0.88 -19.00 33.57
CA TYR A 11 0.88 -17.53 33.46
C TYR A 11 1.91 -17.10 32.41
N PRO A 12 1.63 -17.31 31.10
CA PRO A 12 2.57 -16.96 30.05
C PRO A 12 2.63 -15.45 29.78
N ARG A 13 3.81 -14.99 29.37
CA ARG A 13 4.09 -13.59 29.03
C ARG A 13 4.93 -13.51 27.75
N ALA A 14 4.58 -12.57 26.88
CA ALA A 14 5.34 -12.24 25.68
C ALA A 14 6.20 -11.00 25.92
N ARG A 15 7.46 -11.07 25.50
CA ARG A 15 8.39 -9.93 25.46
C ARG A 15 8.70 -9.60 24.01
N ILE A 16 8.41 -8.38 23.59
CA ILE A 16 8.58 -7.93 22.21
C ILE A 16 9.92 -7.21 22.08
N TYR A 17 10.70 -7.55 21.06
CA TYR A 17 12.00 -6.94 20.76
C TYR A 17 12.05 -6.39 19.34
N GLU A 18 12.79 -5.31 19.17
CA GLU A 18 13.25 -4.82 17.87
C GLU A 18 14.41 -5.69 17.34
N PRO A 19 14.74 -5.60 16.04
CA PRO A 19 15.85 -6.35 15.44
C PRO A 19 17.17 -6.03 16.14
N GLY A 20 17.80 -7.03 16.74
CA GLY A 20 19.06 -6.86 17.47
C GLY A 20 18.91 -6.20 18.85
N GLY A 21 17.68 -5.93 19.31
CA GLY A 21 17.41 -5.38 20.62
C GLY A 21 17.68 -6.40 21.74
N ILE A 22 18.38 -5.97 22.78
CA ILE A 22 18.65 -6.79 23.98
C ILE A 22 17.64 -6.54 25.11
N SER A 23 16.81 -5.51 24.97
CA SER A 23 15.78 -5.13 25.95
C SER A 23 14.42 -5.09 25.25
N PRO A 24 13.35 -5.57 25.91
CA PRO A 24 12.04 -5.61 25.29
C PRO A 24 11.45 -4.20 25.19
N ILE A 25 10.85 -3.89 24.03
CA ILE A 25 10.08 -2.66 23.80
C ILE A 25 8.66 -2.74 24.35
N ALA A 26 8.15 -3.97 24.54
CA ALA A 26 6.87 -4.22 25.20
C ALA A 26 6.91 -5.55 25.95
N THR A 27 6.14 -5.63 27.03
CA THR A 27 5.93 -6.86 27.81
C THR A 27 4.44 -7.01 28.03
N LEU A 28 3.91 -8.19 27.69
CA LEU A 28 2.48 -8.44 27.58
C LEU A 28 2.15 -9.73 28.32
N ASP A 29 1.25 -9.63 29.30
CA ASP A 29 0.63 -10.81 29.89
C ASP A 29 -0.33 -11.41 28.86
N LEU A 30 -0.30 -12.74 28.74
CA LEU A 30 -1.24 -13.45 27.89
C LEU A 30 -2.40 -13.93 28.75
N ASP A 31 -3.61 -13.54 28.37
CA ASP A 31 -4.82 -13.92 29.06
C ASP A 31 -5.22 -15.34 28.65
N HIS A 32 -5.48 -16.18 29.65
CA HIS A 32 -6.07 -17.49 29.42
C HIS A 32 -7.45 -17.34 28.78
N GLN A 33 -7.66 -18.07 27.70
CA GLN A 33 -8.95 -18.17 27.01
C GLN A 33 -9.62 -19.48 27.45
N VAL A 34 -9.60 -20.50 26.61
CA VAL A 34 -10.17 -21.83 26.84
C VAL A 34 -9.18 -22.90 26.35
N ASP A 35 -9.22 -24.10 26.92
CA ASP A 35 -8.42 -25.25 26.50
C ASP A 35 -6.89 -24.98 26.54
N GLY A 36 -6.43 -24.20 27.54
CA GLY A 36 -5.01 -23.82 27.67
C GLY A 36 -4.50 -22.96 26.52
N ARG A 37 -5.39 -22.24 25.82
CA ARG A 37 -5.02 -21.20 24.86
C ARG A 37 -4.82 -19.87 25.59
N TYR A 38 -3.71 -19.21 25.33
CA TYR A 38 -3.37 -17.92 25.91
C TYR A 38 -3.15 -16.89 24.81
N GLU A 39 -3.71 -15.70 24.96
CA GLU A 39 -3.67 -14.67 23.93
C GLU A 39 -3.35 -13.29 24.48
N SER A 40 -2.67 -12.49 23.65
CA SER A 40 -2.55 -11.05 23.86
C SER A 40 -2.43 -10.34 22.52
N SER A 41 -2.68 -9.03 22.53
CA SER A 41 -2.60 -8.17 21.36
C SER A 41 -1.51 -7.12 21.53
N TRP A 42 -0.79 -6.86 20.44
CA TRP A 42 0.21 -5.82 20.35
C TRP A 42 0.16 -5.20 18.98
N THR A 43 0.23 -3.88 18.91
CA THR A 43 0.29 -3.14 17.65
C THR A 43 1.68 -2.50 17.52
N PRO A 44 2.45 -2.87 16.48
CA PRO A 44 3.72 -2.22 16.19
C PRO A 44 3.55 -0.72 15.98
N SER A 45 4.42 0.09 16.59
CA SER A 45 4.44 1.55 16.40
C SER A 45 5.20 1.96 15.12
N ALA A 46 5.88 1.02 14.47
CA ALA A 46 6.67 1.26 13.26
C ALA A 46 6.65 0.03 12.35
N VAL A 47 6.92 0.28 11.06
CA VAL A 47 7.19 -0.76 10.06
C VAL A 47 8.53 -1.40 10.37
N GLY A 48 8.60 -2.73 10.35
CA GLY A 48 9.82 -3.46 10.66
C GLY A 48 9.59 -4.93 10.99
N ALA A 49 10.69 -5.63 11.24
CA ALA A 49 10.66 -6.96 11.83
C ALA A 49 10.74 -6.84 13.35
N PHE A 50 10.02 -7.68 14.07
CA PHE A 50 10.03 -7.76 15.53
C PHE A 50 10.05 -9.23 15.95
N SER A 51 10.53 -9.52 17.16
CA SER A 51 10.40 -10.86 17.73
C SER A 51 9.59 -10.83 19.03
N ALA A 52 8.64 -11.74 19.16
CA ALA A 52 7.94 -12.00 20.42
C ALA A 52 8.54 -13.25 21.06
N HIS A 53 9.10 -13.10 22.26
CA HIS A 53 9.65 -14.21 23.05
C HIS A 53 8.65 -14.59 24.13
N PHE A 54 8.16 -15.82 24.09
CA PHE A 54 7.21 -16.35 25.05
C PHE A 54 7.94 -17.00 26.22
N ILE A 55 7.48 -16.69 27.44
CA ILE A 55 8.00 -17.27 28.67
C ILE A 55 6.80 -17.72 29.50
N VAL A 56 6.77 -18.99 29.90
CA VAL A 56 5.68 -19.57 30.70
C VAL A 56 6.09 -19.55 32.17
N TYR A 57 5.22 -19.06 33.04
CA TYR A 57 5.45 -19.03 34.49
C TYR A 57 4.42 -19.90 35.22
N SER A 58 4.85 -20.49 36.34
CA SER A 58 3.98 -21.28 37.21
C SER A 58 3.21 -20.44 38.24
N ASP A 59 3.49 -19.14 38.32
CA ASP A 59 2.88 -18.21 39.27
C ASP A 59 2.41 -16.92 38.60
N ALA A 60 1.30 -16.36 39.08
CA ALA A 60 0.72 -15.12 38.54
C ALA A 60 1.64 -13.90 38.68
N ALA A 61 2.59 -13.93 39.62
CA ALA A 61 3.56 -12.85 39.79
C ALA A 61 4.73 -12.94 38.79
N HIS A 62 4.77 -13.98 37.95
CA HIS A 62 5.81 -14.21 36.96
C HIS A 62 7.22 -14.25 37.58
N THR A 63 7.36 -14.89 38.73
CA THR A 63 8.63 -15.00 39.47
C THR A 63 9.31 -16.36 39.28
N ILE A 64 8.55 -17.38 38.88
CA ILE A 64 9.00 -18.76 38.71
C ILE A 64 8.70 -19.19 37.26
N GLU A 65 9.73 -19.16 36.43
CA GLU A 65 9.65 -19.71 35.07
C GLU A 65 9.44 -21.22 35.12
N ASN A 66 8.48 -21.71 34.34
CA ASN A 66 8.16 -23.12 34.28
C ASN A 66 9.17 -23.83 33.36
N ILE A 67 10.04 -24.65 33.98
CA ILE A 67 11.12 -25.36 33.29
C ILE A 67 10.66 -26.44 32.30
N VAL A 68 9.38 -26.82 32.34
CA VAL A 68 8.80 -27.81 31.41
C VAL A 68 8.66 -27.21 30.00
N TYR A 69 8.47 -25.90 29.91
CA TYR A 69 8.21 -25.21 28.65
C TYR A 69 9.46 -24.48 28.18
N SER A 70 9.84 -24.72 26.92
CA SER A 70 10.88 -23.94 26.26
C SER A 70 10.36 -22.55 25.90
N ARG A 71 11.25 -21.56 25.87
CA ARG A 71 10.94 -20.24 25.34
C ARG A 71 10.76 -20.32 23.82
N GLU A 72 9.57 -20.00 23.34
CA GLU A 72 9.29 -19.91 21.92
C GLU A 72 9.52 -18.49 21.40
N VAL A 73 9.84 -18.37 20.12
CA VAL A 73 10.05 -17.08 19.45
C VAL A 73 9.21 -17.02 18.19
N GLU A 74 8.31 -16.03 18.14
CA GLU A 74 7.54 -15.69 16.94
C GLU A 74 8.18 -14.47 16.26
N GLN A 75 8.31 -14.54 14.92
CA GLN A 75 8.77 -13.41 14.11
C GLN A 75 7.55 -12.66 13.57
N ILE A 76 7.49 -11.35 13.83
CA ILE A 76 6.40 -10.47 13.43
C ILE A 76 6.92 -9.50 12.38
N PHE A 77 6.26 -9.43 11.22
CA PHE A 77 6.59 -8.48 10.15
C PHE A 77 5.48 -7.45 10.03
N ALA A 78 5.78 -6.22 10.44
CA ALA A 78 4.91 -5.08 10.24
C ALA A 78 5.30 -4.38 8.93
N SER A 79 4.45 -4.46 7.91
CA SER A 79 4.63 -3.76 6.63
C SER A 79 3.68 -2.57 6.53
N ALA A 80 4.19 -1.45 6.00
CA ALA A 80 3.31 -0.42 5.44
C ALA A 80 2.88 -0.93 4.06
N SER A 81 1.69 -1.54 3.98
CA SER A 81 1.02 -1.75 2.71
C SER A 81 -0.14 -0.77 2.67
N ASP A 82 0.08 0.41 2.10
CA ASP A 82 -1.05 1.24 1.71
C ASP A 82 -1.62 0.65 0.42
N VAL A 83 -2.85 0.13 0.50
CA VAL A 83 -3.56 -0.40 -0.66
C VAL A 83 -3.66 0.68 -1.75
N ASP A 84 -3.69 1.95 -1.34
CA ASP A 84 -3.72 3.10 -2.24
C ASP A 84 -2.42 3.28 -3.01
N ASP A 85 -1.26 2.99 -2.40
CA ASP A 85 0.04 3.03 -3.07
C ASP A 85 0.16 1.92 -4.13
N LEU A 86 -0.33 0.72 -3.82
CA LEU A 86 -0.36 -0.38 -4.78
C LEU A 86 -1.33 -0.08 -5.94
N ALA A 87 -2.52 0.45 -5.64
CA ALA A 87 -3.49 0.85 -6.66
C ALA A 87 -2.90 1.94 -7.58
N ALA A 88 -2.25 2.96 -7.00
CA ALA A 88 -1.58 4.01 -7.77
C ALA A 88 -0.42 3.45 -8.62
N ALA A 89 0.37 2.51 -8.09
CA ALA A 89 1.44 1.85 -8.84
C ALA A 89 0.90 1.01 -10.00
N ILE A 90 -0.19 0.28 -9.81
CA ILE A 90 -0.86 -0.50 -10.86
C ILE A 90 -1.40 0.43 -11.95
N VAL A 91 -2.06 1.53 -11.57
CA VAL A 91 -2.60 2.53 -12.51
C VAL A 91 -1.48 3.18 -13.34
N ARG A 92 -0.31 3.44 -12.75
CA ARG A 92 0.88 3.92 -13.48
C ARG A 92 1.50 2.85 -14.37
N LEU A 93 1.65 1.62 -13.87
CA LEU A 93 2.23 0.50 -14.63
C LEU A 93 1.39 0.15 -15.86
N LEU A 94 0.07 0.17 -15.72
CA LEU A 94 -0.88 -0.08 -16.81
C LEU A 94 -1.04 1.13 -17.75
N GLY A 95 -0.35 2.24 -17.49
CA GLY A 95 -0.46 3.47 -18.29
C GLY A 95 -1.85 4.11 -18.25
N LEU A 96 -2.67 3.76 -17.26
CA LEU A 96 -4.02 4.29 -17.08
C LEU A 96 -4.00 5.71 -16.49
N SER A 97 -2.84 6.14 -15.99
CA SER A 97 -2.61 7.50 -15.51
C SER A 97 -1.97 8.34 -16.61
N HIS A 98 -2.72 9.29 -17.15
CA HIS A 98 -2.22 10.32 -18.05
C HIS A 98 -1.66 11.51 -17.22
N GLU A 99 -0.95 11.24 -16.12
CA GLU A 99 -0.54 12.27 -15.14
C GLU A 99 0.37 13.36 -15.73
N ASN A 100 1.09 13.06 -16.82
CA ASN A 100 1.97 14.00 -17.51
C ASN A 100 1.36 14.52 -18.82
N THR A 101 0.05 14.33 -19.03
CA THR A 101 -0.61 14.62 -20.30
C THR A 101 -1.71 15.65 -20.11
N TYR A 102 -1.72 16.67 -20.96
CA TYR A 102 -2.80 17.67 -21.06
C TYR A 102 -3.50 17.51 -22.41
N ILE A 103 -4.84 17.46 -22.41
CA ILE A 103 -5.66 17.37 -23.61
C ILE A 103 -6.45 18.67 -23.77
N ASP A 104 -6.31 19.32 -24.92
CA ASP A 104 -7.07 20.52 -25.28
C ASP A 104 -7.43 20.52 -26.77
N ASN A 105 -8.00 21.63 -27.25
CA ASN A 105 -8.40 21.81 -28.65
C ASN A 105 -9.24 20.63 -29.15
N THR A 106 -10.18 20.23 -28.30
CA THR A 106 -11.05 19.07 -28.51
C THR A 106 -12.18 19.42 -29.45
N ASP A 107 -12.37 18.59 -30.47
CA ASP A 107 -13.51 18.66 -31.38
C ASP A 107 -14.40 17.43 -31.20
N PHE A 108 -15.70 17.63 -31.24
CA PHE A 108 -16.71 16.60 -30.97
C PHE A 108 -17.70 16.50 -32.12
N ASP A 109 -18.17 15.29 -32.41
CA ASP A 109 -19.26 15.10 -33.35
C ASP A 109 -20.64 15.43 -32.75
N ALA A 110 -21.69 15.28 -33.56
CA ALA A 110 -23.08 15.53 -33.15
C ALA A 110 -23.58 14.60 -32.04
N PHE A 111 -22.89 13.49 -31.78
CA PHE A 111 -23.20 12.54 -30.71
C PHE A 111 -22.37 12.79 -29.44
N GLY A 112 -21.54 13.83 -29.42
CA GLY A 112 -20.66 14.16 -28.29
C GLY A 112 -19.42 13.27 -28.20
N GLN A 113 -19.03 12.60 -29.29
CA GLN A 113 -17.85 11.75 -29.35
C GLN A 113 -16.62 12.57 -29.76
N LEU A 114 -15.49 12.36 -29.10
CA LEU A 114 -14.26 13.12 -29.36
C LEU A 114 -13.64 12.68 -30.70
N ILE A 115 -13.69 13.53 -31.73
CA ILE A 115 -13.18 13.23 -33.07
C ILE A 115 -11.75 13.76 -33.29
N SER A 116 -11.37 14.83 -32.60
CA SER A 116 -9.99 15.30 -32.61
C SER A 116 -9.63 15.97 -31.30
N SER A 117 -8.36 15.90 -30.92
CA SER A 117 -7.81 16.71 -29.84
C SER A 117 -6.32 16.92 -30.04
N ARG A 118 -5.77 17.93 -29.37
CA ARG A 118 -4.34 18.08 -29.20
C ARG A 118 -3.95 17.52 -27.83
N ILE A 119 -2.97 16.62 -27.86
CA ILE A 119 -2.38 15.99 -26.68
C ILE A 119 -0.98 16.55 -26.49
N ARG A 120 -0.73 17.14 -25.32
CA ARG A 120 0.60 17.57 -24.90
C ARG A 120 1.16 16.64 -23.84
N LEU A 121 2.39 16.20 -24.04
CA LEU A 121 3.13 15.38 -23.09
C LEU A 121 4.21 16.23 -22.42
N TYR A 122 4.25 16.20 -21.09
CA TYR A 122 5.19 16.94 -20.27
C TYR A 122 6.19 15.99 -19.57
N ASP A 123 7.31 16.55 -19.13
CA ASP A 123 8.34 15.86 -18.36
C ASP A 123 7.93 15.55 -16.91
N SER A 124 6.87 16.19 -16.42
CA SER A 124 6.40 16.05 -15.05
C SER A 124 4.92 16.38 -14.91
N LYS A 125 4.31 15.80 -13.87
CA LYS A 125 2.92 16.07 -13.48
C LYS A 125 2.69 17.54 -13.14
N ALA A 126 3.65 18.18 -12.49
CA ALA A 126 3.55 19.59 -12.11
C ALA A 126 3.40 20.49 -13.34
N ASN A 127 4.14 20.21 -14.41
CA ASN A 127 4.05 20.98 -15.66
C ASN A 127 2.74 20.70 -16.42
N ALA A 128 2.28 19.44 -16.46
CA ALA A 128 0.97 19.10 -17.03
C ALA A 128 -0.19 19.76 -16.27
N GLN A 129 -0.12 19.78 -14.93
CA GLN A 129 -1.10 20.44 -14.07
C GLN A 129 -1.09 21.96 -14.29
N ALA A 130 0.10 22.57 -14.35
CA ALA A 130 0.22 24.00 -14.62
C ALA A 130 -0.40 24.40 -15.97
N ALA A 131 -0.21 23.60 -17.02
CA ALA A 131 -0.87 23.82 -18.31
C ALA A 131 -2.40 23.68 -18.22
N THR A 132 -2.89 22.70 -17.47
CA THR A 132 -4.33 22.48 -17.24
C THR A 132 -4.98 23.64 -16.46
N ASP A 133 -4.26 24.24 -15.51
CA ASP A 133 -4.74 25.33 -14.65
C ASP A 133 -4.62 26.73 -15.30
N GLY A 134 -4.34 26.79 -16.62
CA GLY A 134 -4.21 28.05 -17.36
C GLY A 134 -2.84 28.73 -17.20
N GLY A 135 -1.84 28.01 -16.72
CA GLY A 135 -0.44 28.43 -16.64
C GLY A 135 0.33 28.23 -17.95
N SER A 136 1.65 27.98 -17.85
CA SER A 136 2.50 27.83 -19.03
C SER A 136 2.26 26.49 -19.73
N GLU A 137 1.94 26.52 -21.03
CA GLU A 137 1.77 25.33 -21.85
C GLU A 137 3.08 24.81 -22.47
N THR A 138 4.22 25.49 -22.27
CA THR A 138 5.50 25.20 -22.95
C THR A 138 6.60 24.70 -22.02
N VAL A 139 6.52 25.01 -20.72
CA VAL A 139 7.53 24.58 -19.75
C VAL A 139 7.45 23.06 -19.55
N GLY A 140 8.57 22.37 -19.74
CA GLY A 140 8.65 20.91 -19.64
C GLY A 140 7.90 20.16 -20.73
N LEU A 141 7.46 20.84 -21.80
CA LEU A 141 6.78 20.19 -22.93
C LEU A 141 7.77 19.30 -23.71
N ILE A 142 7.48 18.00 -23.78
CA ILE A 142 8.29 17.01 -24.50
C ILE A 142 7.82 16.86 -25.95
N ALA A 143 6.51 16.77 -26.13
CA ALA A 143 5.92 16.50 -27.43
C ALA A 143 4.45 16.95 -27.48
N VAL A 144 4.02 17.29 -28.68
CA VAL A 144 2.62 17.55 -29.01
C VAL A 144 2.18 16.51 -30.04
N TYR A 145 0.98 15.99 -29.87
CA TYR A 145 0.35 15.06 -30.79
C TYR A 145 -1.04 15.54 -31.16
N THR A 146 -1.37 15.42 -32.43
CA THR A 146 -2.74 15.51 -32.89
C THR A 146 -3.36 14.12 -32.85
N MET A 147 -4.45 13.99 -32.09
CA MET A 147 -5.30 12.80 -32.05
C MET A 147 -6.46 12.99 -33.04
N THR A 148 -6.74 11.96 -33.82
CA THR A 148 -7.95 11.87 -34.65
C THR A 148 -8.62 10.53 -34.44
N ALA A 149 -9.93 10.51 -34.25
CA ALA A 149 -10.73 9.30 -34.07
C ALA A 149 -11.82 9.19 -35.14
N ASP A 150 -12.09 7.97 -35.56
CA ASP A 150 -13.16 7.60 -36.50
C ASP A 150 -14.13 6.63 -35.81
N TYR A 151 -15.42 6.83 -36.01
CA TYR A 151 -16.50 6.09 -35.34
C TYR A 151 -17.47 5.49 -36.35
N GLU A 152 -17.92 4.26 -36.12
CA GLU A 152 -18.99 3.59 -36.87
C GLU A 152 -20.38 3.83 -36.24
N GLY A 153 -20.60 5.07 -35.78
CA GLY A 153 -21.80 5.53 -35.08
C GLY A 153 -21.61 5.77 -33.58
N ALA A 154 -22.72 6.15 -32.93
CA ALA A 154 -22.75 6.53 -31.51
C ALA A 154 -22.11 5.48 -30.60
N GLY A 155 -21.03 5.86 -29.91
CA GLY A 155 -20.26 5.03 -28.98
C GLY A 155 -19.38 3.95 -29.62
N ARG A 156 -19.29 3.87 -30.95
CA ARG A 156 -18.59 2.78 -31.66
C ARG A 156 -17.29 3.25 -32.29
N LEU A 157 -16.23 3.32 -31.49
CA LEU A 157 -14.90 3.69 -31.99
C LEU A 157 -14.39 2.64 -32.98
N LYS A 158 -14.09 3.08 -34.20
CA LYS A 158 -13.54 2.23 -35.26
C LYS A 158 -12.02 2.25 -35.23
N SER A 159 -11.44 3.45 -35.22
CA SER A 159 -10.00 3.63 -35.20
C SER A 159 -9.65 4.97 -34.58
N TYR A 160 -8.44 5.09 -34.07
CA TYR A 160 -7.87 6.37 -33.70
C TYR A 160 -6.39 6.37 -34.08
N ARG A 161 -5.85 7.56 -34.28
CA ARG A 161 -4.44 7.76 -34.64
C ARG A 161 -3.88 8.95 -33.88
N TYR A 162 -2.65 8.78 -33.40
CA TYR A 162 -1.81 9.87 -32.93
C TYR A 162 -0.77 10.21 -33.98
N VAL A 163 -0.65 11.48 -34.32
CA VAL A 163 0.43 12.02 -35.16
C VAL A 163 1.20 13.02 -34.32
N ARG A 164 2.51 12.86 -34.22
CA ARG A 164 3.36 13.84 -33.54
C ARG A 164 3.43 15.10 -34.40
N ASP A 165 3.19 16.25 -33.79
CA ASP A 165 3.36 17.54 -34.45
C ASP A 165 4.88 17.84 -34.59
N ALA A 166 5.25 18.51 -35.67
CA ALA A 166 6.65 18.79 -36.04
C ALA A 166 7.26 19.94 -35.22
#